data_AF-A0A972Y3P0-F1
#
_entry.id   AF-A0A972Y3P0-F1
#
_cell.length_a   1.000
_cell.length_b   1.000
_cell.length_c   1.000
_cell.angle_alpha   90.00
_cell.angle_beta   90.00
_cell.angle_gamma   90.00
#
_symmetry.space_group_name_H-M   'P 1'
#
loop_
_entity.id
_entity.type
_entity.pdbx_description
1 polymer ?
#
loop_
_entity_poly.entity_id
_entity_poly.type
_entity_poly.pdbx_seq_one_letter_code
_entity_poly.pdbx_strand_id
1 'polypeptide(L)'
;MILNKEKRIQYLGFNDIGFMIVGILLLSVIIDYIFNNSFANFEFKHALMNWSISLFFTICNWFIVRSFIISLRKKYPDFKHDIKRILLLLLIIISTVILVDFSGNQVLIRLFPGRYNSISSPTVLMPIIIVSIMTNAIYEAIYHYVRLKKSILEKEQAKQAIVQAQLDALRNQAQPHFLFNSLNTLRDIIEENSKEQAKEFVDKLSDVYRYLLDSGNANLIELADEL
;
A
#
# COMPACT_ATOMS: atom_id res chain seq x y z
N MET A 1 10.24 -17.37 -2.19
CA MET A 1 9.34 -16.19 -2.19
C MET A 1 7.89 -16.54 -1.84
N ILE A 2 7.41 -17.74 -2.22
CA ILE A 2 6.02 -18.18 -1.96
C ILE A 2 5.73 -18.31 -0.45
N LEU A 3 6.66 -18.79 0.36
CA LEU A 3 6.45 -19.06 1.79
C LEU A 3 6.65 -17.84 2.71
N ASN A 4 7.46 -16.85 2.32
CA ASN A 4 7.79 -15.72 3.19
C ASN A 4 6.66 -14.66 3.18
N LYS A 5 5.91 -14.58 4.29
CA LYS A 5 4.75 -13.69 4.48
C LYS A 5 5.11 -12.21 4.37
N GLU A 6 6.24 -11.80 4.93
CA GLU A 6 6.69 -10.40 4.92
C GLU A 6 6.98 -9.91 3.50
N LYS A 7 7.71 -10.71 2.70
CA LYS A 7 7.97 -10.38 1.30
C LYS A 7 6.69 -10.30 0.48
N ARG A 8 5.67 -11.12 0.76
CA ARG A 8 4.37 -11.02 0.08
C ARG A 8 3.68 -9.69 0.42
N ILE A 9 3.58 -9.35 1.69
CA ILE A 9 2.95 -8.09 2.11
C ILE A 9 3.72 -6.88 1.55
N GLN A 10 5.05 -6.93 1.53
CA GLN A 10 5.89 -5.85 1.00
C GLN A 10 5.61 -5.54 -0.49
N TYR A 11 5.47 -6.56 -1.34
CA TYR A 11 5.32 -6.36 -2.79
C TYR A 11 3.88 -6.46 -3.28
N LEU A 12 2.98 -7.14 -2.56
CA LEU A 12 1.59 -7.31 -2.94
C LEU A 12 0.64 -6.38 -2.17
N GLY A 13 1.06 -5.88 -1.00
CA GLY A 13 0.24 -5.09 -0.09
C GLY A 13 -0.58 -5.94 0.89
N PHE A 14 -0.74 -7.24 0.64
CA PHE A 14 -1.55 -8.14 1.47
C PHE A 14 -1.07 -9.61 1.34
N ASN A 15 -1.65 -10.49 2.15
CA ASN A 15 -1.43 -11.93 2.05
C ASN A 15 -2.39 -12.56 1.03
N ASP A 16 -1.90 -12.82 -0.18
CA ASP A 16 -2.70 -13.22 -1.33
C ASP A 16 -3.03 -14.72 -1.44
N ILE A 17 -2.56 -15.57 -0.50
CA ILE A 17 -2.67 -17.04 -0.62
C ILE A 17 -4.13 -17.50 -0.71
N GLY A 18 -5.01 -17.01 0.17
CA GLY A 18 -6.43 -17.40 0.15
C GLY A 18 -7.12 -16.94 -1.13
N PHE A 19 -6.86 -15.70 -1.54
CA PHE A 19 -7.37 -15.13 -2.79
C PHE A 19 -6.90 -15.93 -4.01
N MET A 20 -5.63 -16.36 -4.01
CA MET A 20 -5.05 -17.19 -5.07
C MET A 20 -5.69 -18.58 -5.14
N ILE A 21 -5.84 -19.29 -4.04
CA ILE A 21 -6.42 -20.64 -4.04
C ILE A 21 -7.87 -20.61 -4.52
N VAL A 22 -8.68 -19.72 -3.95
CA VAL A 22 -10.08 -19.56 -4.33
C VAL A 22 -10.21 -19.08 -5.77
N GLY A 23 -9.39 -18.11 -6.17
CA GLY A 23 -9.36 -17.58 -7.53
C GLY A 23 -9.01 -18.65 -8.56
N ILE A 24 -7.95 -19.43 -8.36
CA ILE A 24 -7.55 -20.51 -9.27
C ILE A 24 -8.66 -21.55 -9.43
N LEU A 25 -9.28 -21.98 -8.33
CA LEU A 25 -10.37 -22.97 -8.39
C LEU A 25 -11.57 -22.44 -9.15
N LEU A 26 -12.06 -21.23 -8.81
CA LEU A 26 -13.20 -20.61 -9.50
C LEU A 26 -12.91 -20.40 -10.99
N LEU A 27 -11.74 -19.86 -11.32
CA LEU A 27 -11.36 -19.62 -12.71
C LEU A 27 -11.23 -20.91 -13.52
N SER A 28 -10.67 -21.97 -12.93
CA SER A 28 -10.54 -23.25 -13.63
C SER A 28 -11.89 -23.84 -14.04
N VAL A 29 -12.91 -23.72 -13.18
CA VAL A 29 -14.28 -24.17 -13.46
C VAL A 29 -14.94 -23.29 -14.53
N ILE A 30 -14.80 -21.97 -14.42
CA ILE A 30 -15.34 -21.03 -15.41
C ILE A 30 -14.71 -21.26 -16.79
N ILE A 31 -13.40 -21.47 -16.84
CA ILE A 31 -12.68 -21.77 -18.07
C ILE A 31 -13.19 -23.09 -18.66
N ASP A 32 -13.26 -24.17 -17.88
CA ASP A 32 -13.80 -25.44 -18.38
C ASP A 32 -15.24 -25.30 -18.91
N TYR A 33 -16.09 -24.56 -18.20
CA TYR A 33 -17.46 -24.27 -18.61
C TYR A 33 -17.53 -23.54 -19.96
N ILE A 34 -16.68 -22.53 -20.17
CA ILE A 34 -16.67 -21.72 -21.40
C ILE A 34 -16.13 -22.52 -22.59
N PHE A 35 -15.06 -23.30 -22.42
CA PHE A 35 -14.41 -23.99 -23.55
C PHE A 35 -15.13 -25.26 -23.97
N ASN A 36 -15.50 -26.08 -22.99
CA ASN A 36 -15.93 -27.46 -23.22
C ASN A 36 -17.30 -27.75 -22.62
N ASN A 37 -17.73 -26.97 -21.62
CA ASN A 37 -18.85 -27.27 -20.75
C ASN A 37 -18.84 -28.74 -20.31
N SER A 38 -17.68 -29.16 -19.77
CA SER A 38 -17.31 -30.57 -19.82
C SER A 38 -18.27 -31.47 -19.04
N PHE A 39 -18.80 -30.96 -17.93
CA PHE A 39 -19.74 -31.69 -17.08
C PHE A 39 -21.15 -31.86 -17.68
N ALA A 40 -21.50 -31.07 -18.70
CA ALA A 40 -22.77 -31.21 -19.42
C ALA A 40 -22.63 -32.09 -20.67
N ASN A 41 -21.48 -32.04 -21.33
CA ASN A 41 -21.28 -32.64 -22.65
C ASN A 41 -20.59 -34.02 -22.62
N PHE A 42 -19.93 -34.36 -21.52
CA PHE A 42 -19.16 -35.60 -21.41
C PHE A 42 -19.50 -36.38 -20.14
N GLU A 43 -19.23 -37.69 -20.16
CA GLU A 43 -19.26 -38.51 -18.96
C GLU A 43 -18.33 -37.95 -17.88
N PHE A 44 -18.69 -38.15 -16.60
CA PHE A 44 -18.00 -37.58 -15.46
C PHE A 44 -16.47 -37.78 -15.48
N LYS A 45 -15.98 -38.95 -15.88
CA LYS A 45 -14.55 -39.24 -15.96
C LYS A 45 -13.82 -38.37 -16.99
N HIS A 46 -14.45 -38.15 -18.14
CA HIS A 46 -13.91 -37.29 -19.19
C HIS A 46 -14.03 -35.82 -18.80
N ALA A 47 -15.13 -35.42 -18.15
CA ALA A 47 -15.31 -34.08 -17.64
C ALA A 47 -14.24 -33.70 -16.61
N LEU A 48 -13.95 -34.61 -15.68
CA LEU A 48 -12.91 -34.42 -14.69
C LEU A 48 -11.51 -34.28 -15.33
N MET A 49 -11.23 -35.06 -16.38
CA MET A 49 -9.97 -34.95 -17.12
C MET A 49 -9.83 -33.57 -17.77
N ASN A 50 -10.85 -33.10 -18.48
CA ASN A 50 -10.83 -31.77 -19.11
C ASN A 50 -10.65 -30.64 -18.08
N TRP A 51 -11.42 -30.68 -16.99
CA TRP A 51 -11.28 -29.68 -15.93
C TRP A 51 -9.89 -29.70 -15.30
N SER A 52 -9.26 -30.87 -15.15
CA SER A 52 -7.88 -30.96 -14.62
C SER A 52 -6.84 -30.29 -15.54
N ILE A 53 -7.06 -30.34 -16.86
CA ILE A 53 -6.24 -29.62 -17.85
C ILE A 53 -6.45 -28.10 -17.67
N SER A 54 -7.71 -27.65 -17.57
CA SER A 54 -8.03 -26.24 -17.31
C SER A 54 -7.44 -25.75 -15.99
N LEU A 55 -7.49 -26.57 -14.94
CA LEU A 55 -6.89 -26.29 -13.64
C LEU A 55 -5.37 -26.13 -13.74
N PHE A 56 -4.69 -27.05 -14.43
CA PHE A 56 -3.25 -26.99 -14.64
C PHE A 56 -2.82 -25.69 -15.35
N PHE A 57 -3.48 -25.34 -16.46
CA PHE A 57 -3.17 -24.10 -17.17
C PHE A 57 -3.50 -22.84 -16.35
N THR A 58 -4.58 -22.87 -15.57
CA THR A 58 -4.96 -21.77 -14.68
C THR A 58 -3.91 -21.55 -13.60
N ILE A 59 -3.41 -22.63 -12.99
CA ILE A 59 -2.31 -22.58 -12.01
C ILE A 59 -1.07 -21.96 -12.66
N CYS A 60 -0.63 -22.49 -13.80
CA CYS A 60 0.55 -21.98 -14.52
C CYS A 60 0.42 -20.49 -14.83
N ASN A 61 -0.71 -20.07 -15.41
CA ASN A 61 -0.97 -18.68 -15.76
C ASN A 61 -0.94 -17.78 -14.52
N TRP A 62 -1.60 -18.18 -13.43
CA TRP A 62 -1.63 -17.40 -12.19
C TRP A 62 -0.22 -17.18 -11.63
N PHE A 63 0.60 -18.24 -11.59
CA PHE A 63 1.98 -18.14 -11.10
C PHE A 63 2.86 -17.27 -12.00
N ILE A 64 2.69 -17.34 -13.32
CA ILE A 64 3.42 -16.51 -14.28
C ILE A 64 3.07 -15.04 -14.06
N VAL A 65 1.79 -14.69 -14.13
CA VAL A 65 1.30 -13.30 -13.95
C VAL A 65 1.74 -12.75 -12.60
N ARG A 66 1.56 -13.52 -11.52
CA ARG A 66 1.99 -13.12 -10.17
C ARG A 66 3.49 -12.88 -10.08
N SER A 67 4.30 -13.71 -10.73
CA SER A 67 5.76 -13.54 -10.74
C SER A 67 6.16 -12.25 -11.47
N PHE A 68 5.46 -11.90 -12.55
CA PHE A 68 5.68 -10.65 -13.27
C PHE A 68 5.22 -9.41 -12.48
N ILE A 69 4.06 -9.47 -11.80
CA ILE A 69 3.61 -8.41 -10.87
C ILE A 69 4.72 -8.08 -9.87
N ILE A 70 5.23 -9.11 -9.19
CA ILE A 70 6.27 -8.96 -8.18
C ILE A 70 7.56 -8.42 -8.79
N SER A 71 7.98 -8.93 -9.95
CA SER A 71 9.23 -8.53 -10.60
C SER A 71 9.17 -7.07 -11.08
N LEU A 72 8.04 -6.64 -11.63
CA LEU A 72 7.84 -5.27 -12.06
C LEU A 72 7.76 -4.30 -10.87
N ARG A 73 7.14 -4.69 -9.75
CA ARG A 73 7.10 -3.86 -8.54
C ARG A 73 8.48 -3.71 -7.87
N LYS A 74 9.34 -4.73 -7.96
CA LYS A 74 10.74 -4.62 -7.54
C LYS A 74 11.55 -3.69 -8.43
N LYS A 75 11.36 -3.76 -9.74
CA LYS A 75 12.10 -2.96 -10.73
C LYS A 75 11.63 -1.51 -10.78
N TYR A 76 10.33 -1.28 -10.57
CA TYR A 76 9.67 0.03 -10.66
C TYR A 76 8.87 0.31 -9.38
N PRO A 77 9.54 0.62 -8.25
CA PRO A 77 8.87 0.89 -6.98
C PRO A 77 8.20 2.27 -6.95
N ASP A 78 8.66 3.25 -7.73
CA ASP A 78 8.20 4.65 -7.67
C ASP A 78 6.86 4.92 -8.37
N PHE A 79 6.09 5.88 -7.84
CA PHE A 79 4.79 6.30 -8.40
C PHE A 79 4.89 6.78 -9.85
N LYS A 80 6.03 7.36 -10.23
CA LYS A 80 6.28 7.86 -11.59
C LYS A 80 6.21 6.76 -12.66
N HIS A 81 6.43 5.51 -12.27
CA HIS A 81 6.49 4.37 -13.18
C HIS A 81 5.21 3.51 -13.17
N ASP A 82 4.15 3.93 -12.46
CA ASP A 82 2.94 3.12 -12.31
C ASP A 82 2.24 2.88 -13.66
N ILE A 83 2.09 3.90 -14.52
CA ILE A 83 1.52 3.74 -15.86
C ILE A 83 2.34 2.76 -16.70
N LYS A 84 3.67 2.87 -16.66
CA LYS A 84 4.58 1.95 -17.36
C LYS A 84 4.42 0.52 -16.86
N ARG A 85 4.30 0.32 -15.54
CA ARG A 85 4.07 -1.00 -14.93
C ARG A 85 2.73 -1.59 -15.39
N ILE A 86 1.66 -0.81 -15.37
CA ILE A 86 0.31 -1.25 -15.80
C ILE A 86 0.33 -1.64 -17.28
N LEU A 87 0.94 -0.84 -18.15
CA LEU A 87 1.06 -1.16 -19.58
C LEU A 87 1.85 -2.45 -19.82
N LEU A 88 2.98 -2.63 -19.13
CA LEU A 88 3.76 -3.87 -19.22
C LEU A 88 2.97 -5.08 -18.70
N LEU A 89 2.22 -4.93 -17.62
CA LEU A 89 1.34 -5.99 -17.09
C LEU A 89 0.25 -6.37 -18.09
N LEU A 90 -0.40 -5.40 -18.73
CA LEU A 90 -1.40 -5.66 -19.77
C LEU A 90 -0.81 -6.45 -20.95
N LEU A 91 0.38 -6.07 -21.42
CA LEU A 91 1.08 -6.80 -22.48
C LEU A 91 1.42 -8.24 -22.07
N ILE A 92 1.88 -8.43 -20.83
CA ILE A 92 2.18 -9.76 -20.29
C ILE A 92 0.89 -10.60 -20.18
N ILE A 93 -0.21 -10.04 -19.71
CA ILE A 93 -1.50 -10.75 -19.61
C ILE A 93 -1.94 -11.21 -21.00
N ILE A 94 -1.96 -10.31 -21.99
CA ILE A 94 -2.37 -10.66 -23.36
C ILE A 94 -1.46 -11.76 -23.92
N SER A 95 -0.15 -11.62 -23.76
CA SER A 95 0.83 -12.61 -24.24
C SER A 95 0.67 -13.97 -23.56
N THR A 96 0.49 -14.00 -22.24
CA THR A 96 0.30 -15.24 -21.47
C THR A 96 -1.02 -15.93 -21.80
N VAL A 97 -2.11 -15.19 -21.97
CA VAL A 97 -3.41 -15.77 -22.35
C VAL A 97 -3.35 -16.39 -23.75
N ILE A 98 -2.75 -15.70 -24.73
CA ILE A 98 -2.58 -16.24 -26.09
C ILE A 98 -1.70 -17.50 -26.07
N LEU A 99 -0.61 -17.48 -25.29
CA LEU A 99 0.29 -18.63 -25.16
C LEU A 99 -0.42 -19.83 -24.51
N VAL A 100 -1.20 -19.59 -23.46
CA VAL A 100 -1.97 -20.63 -22.75
C VAL A 100 -3.05 -21.22 -23.66
N ASP A 101 -3.77 -20.38 -24.41
CA ASP A 101 -4.76 -20.85 -25.39
C ASP A 101 -4.11 -21.70 -26.49
N PHE A 102 -3.03 -21.20 -27.09
CA PHE A 102 -2.31 -21.93 -28.14
C PHE A 102 -1.78 -23.28 -27.64
N SER A 103 -1.13 -23.29 -26.47
CA SER A 103 -0.59 -24.52 -25.88
C SER A 103 -1.68 -25.49 -25.43
N GLY A 104 -2.76 -24.99 -24.84
CA GLY A 104 -3.94 -25.78 -24.45
C GLY A 104 -4.59 -26.46 -25.66
N ASN A 105 -4.82 -25.71 -26.73
CA ASN A 105 -5.35 -26.27 -27.99
C ASN A 105 -4.46 -27.38 -28.55
N GLN A 106 -3.14 -27.18 -28.58
CA GLN A 106 -2.21 -28.19 -29.09
C GLN A 106 -2.17 -29.47 -28.23
N VAL A 107 -2.28 -29.34 -26.91
CA VAL A 107 -2.37 -30.48 -25.99
C VAL A 107 -3.68 -31.23 -26.18
N LEU A 108 -4.81 -30.53 -26.26
CA LEU A 108 -6.14 -31.13 -26.40
C LEU A 108 -6.30 -31.86 -27.73
N ILE A 109 -5.81 -31.31 -28.85
CA ILE A 109 -5.84 -31.98 -30.15
C ILE A 109 -5.05 -33.30 -30.13
N ARG A 110 -3.90 -33.33 -29.46
CA ARG A 110 -3.07 -34.55 -29.35
C ARG A 110 -3.69 -35.60 -28.45
N LEU A 111 -4.35 -35.19 -27.36
CA LEU A 111 -4.98 -36.11 -26.42
C LEU A 111 -6.33 -36.64 -26.94
N PHE A 112 -7.04 -35.86 -27.75
CA PHE A 112 -8.39 -36.18 -28.25
C PHE A 112 -8.53 -35.98 -29.77
N PRO A 113 -7.79 -36.76 -30.59
CA PRO A 113 -7.84 -36.62 -32.04
C PRO A 113 -9.26 -36.88 -32.56
N GLY A 114 -9.77 -35.97 -33.38
CA GLY A 114 -11.09 -36.07 -34.03
C GLY A 114 -12.31 -35.85 -33.13
N ARG A 115 -12.13 -35.62 -31.82
CA ARG A 115 -13.22 -35.26 -30.89
C ARG A 115 -13.14 -33.81 -30.40
N TYR A 116 -11.97 -33.18 -30.49
CA TYR A 116 -11.78 -31.78 -30.15
C TYR A 116 -11.77 -30.93 -31.42
N ASN A 117 -12.78 -30.08 -31.59
CA ASN A 117 -12.74 -29.00 -32.57
C ASN A 117 -12.01 -27.82 -31.95
N SER A 118 -10.98 -27.29 -32.60
CA SER A 118 -10.24 -26.13 -32.10
C SER A 118 -11.17 -24.91 -32.04
N ILE A 119 -11.57 -24.51 -30.83
CA ILE A 119 -12.37 -23.30 -30.59
C ILE A 119 -11.42 -22.18 -30.15
N SER A 120 -10.47 -21.81 -31.02
CA SER A 120 -9.75 -20.54 -30.85
C SER A 120 -10.59 -19.42 -31.47
N SER A 121 -11.75 -19.14 -30.85
CA SER A 121 -12.65 -18.05 -31.25
C SER A 121 -12.41 -16.83 -30.36
N PRO A 122 -12.42 -15.60 -30.93
CA PRO A 122 -12.41 -14.36 -30.15
C PRO A 122 -13.49 -14.31 -29.06
N THR A 123 -14.60 -15.03 -29.24
CA THR A 123 -15.69 -15.14 -28.26
C THR A 123 -15.29 -15.82 -26.95
N VAL A 124 -14.26 -16.69 -26.98
CA VAL A 124 -13.77 -17.42 -25.81
C VAL A 124 -12.59 -16.70 -25.15
N LEU A 125 -11.71 -16.08 -25.96
CA LEU A 125 -10.53 -15.36 -25.47
C LEU A 125 -10.89 -14.08 -24.71
N MET A 126 -11.90 -13.33 -25.18
CA MET A 126 -12.29 -12.06 -24.58
C MET A 126 -12.68 -12.18 -23.09
N PRO A 127 -13.57 -13.11 -22.68
CA PRO A 127 -13.89 -13.35 -21.26
C PRO A 127 -12.65 -13.62 -20.40
N ILE A 128 -11.70 -14.43 -20.88
CA ILE A 128 -10.49 -14.80 -20.13
C ILE A 128 -9.60 -13.58 -19.92
N ILE A 129 -9.44 -12.76 -20.96
CA ILE A 129 -8.68 -11.51 -20.89
C ILE A 129 -9.34 -10.55 -19.90
N ILE A 130 -10.67 -10.36 -19.98
CA ILE A 130 -11.42 -9.50 -19.07
C ILE A 130 -11.23 -9.93 -17.62
N VAL A 131 -11.41 -11.22 -17.32
CA VAL A 131 -11.27 -11.75 -15.95
C VAL A 131 -9.82 -11.65 -15.45
N SER A 132 -8.84 -11.85 -16.33
CA SER A 132 -7.42 -11.65 -16.00
C SER A 132 -7.12 -10.18 -15.69
N ILE A 133 -7.68 -9.25 -16.46
CA ILE A 133 -7.54 -7.80 -16.21
C ILE A 133 -8.21 -7.43 -14.89
N MET A 134 -9.42 -7.92 -14.61
CA MET A 134 -10.12 -7.66 -13.34
C MET A 134 -9.32 -8.17 -12.14
N THR A 135 -8.77 -9.37 -12.22
CA THR A 135 -7.92 -9.94 -11.15
C THR A 135 -6.70 -9.06 -10.91
N ASN A 136 -6.04 -8.58 -11.98
CA ASN A 136 -4.91 -7.67 -11.87
C ASN A 136 -5.29 -6.29 -11.32
N ALA A 137 -6.46 -5.78 -11.69
CA ALA A 137 -6.98 -4.52 -11.15
C ALA A 137 -7.16 -4.62 -9.63
N ILE A 138 -7.62 -5.76 -9.10
CA ILE A 138 -7.69 -6.02 -7.65
C ILE A 138 -6.29 -5.96 -7.01
N TYR A 139 -5.29 -6.64 -7.60
CA TYR A 139 -3.91 -6.60 -7.09
C TYR A 139 -3.29 -5.20 -7.12
N GLU A 140 -3.54 -4.39 -8.15
CA GLU A 140 -3.04 -3.02 -8.23
C GLU A 140 -3.80 -2.10 -7.27
N ALA A 141 -5.13 -2.22 -7.15
CA ALA A 141 -5.93 -1.42 -6.24
C ALA A 141 -5.49 -1.60 -4.78
N ILE A 142 -5.31 -2.84 -4.32
CA ILE A 142 -4.85 -3.12 -2.95
C ILE A 142 -3.45 -2.56 -2.72
N TYR A 143 -2.53 -2.77 -3.68
CA TYR A 143 -1.16 -2.27 -3.59
C TYR A 143 -1.12 -0.74 -3.50
N HIS A 144 -1.86 -0.05 -4.37
CA HIS A 144 -1.96 1.40 -4.39
C HIS A 144 -2.59 1.95 -3.11
N TYR A 145 -3.65 1.31 -2.61
CA TYR A 145 -4.30 1.72 -1.37
C TYR A 145 -3.34 1.67 -0.17
N VAL A 146 -2.63 0.56 0.00
CA VAL A 146 -1.65 0.40 1.10
C VAL A 146 -0.54 1.42 1.00
N ARG A 147 -0.04 1.66 -0.21
CA ARG A 147 1.03 2.63 -0.46
C ARG A 147 0.60 4.07 -0.23
N LEU A 148 -0.61 4.43 -0.66
CA LEU A 148 -1.18 5.75 -0.44
C LEU A 148 -1.35 6.02 1.06
N LYS A 149 -1.91 5.05 1.80
CA LYS A 149 -2.07 5.15 3.25
C LYS A 149 -0.74 5.37 3.96
N LYS A 150 0.31 4.65 3.53
CA LYS A 150 1.66 4.85 4.06
C LYS A 150 2.21 6.25 3.77
N SER A 151 2.06 6.74 2.54
CA SER A 151 2.53 8.07 2.16
C SER A 151 1.81 9.20 2.89
N ILE A 152 0.51 9.06 3.15
CA ILE A 152 -0.27 10.03 3.94
C ILE A 152 0.26 10.07 5.38
N LEU A 153 0.52 8.91 5.99
CA LEU A 153 1.05 8.84 7.35
C LEU A 153 2.45 9.47 7.45
N GLU A 154 3.35 9.16 6.52
CA GLU A 154 4.69 9.75 6.47
C GLU A 154 4.64 11.27 6.30
N LYS A 155 3.71 11.78 5.48
CA LYS A 155 3.51 13.22 5.28
C LYS A 155 2.98 13.90 6.54
N GLU A 156 2.09 13.24 7.28
CA GLU A 156 1.55 13.79 8.53
C GLU A 156 2.61 13.85 9.62
N GLN A 157 3.41 12.78 9.77
CA GLN A 157 4.56 12.76 10.68
C GLN A 157 5.59 13.84 10.34
N ALA A 158 5.89 14.04 9.05
CA ALA A 158 6.80 15.10 8.62
C ALA A 158 6.25 16.50 8.94
N LYS A 159 4.95 16.74 8.79
CA LYS A 159 4.31 18.00 9.18
C LYS A 159 4.40 18.23 10.68
N GLN A 160 4.10 17.22 11.49
CA GLN A 160 4.20 17.32 12.95
C GLN A 160 5.63 17.66 13.39
N ALA A 161 6.64 17.02 12.78
CA ALA A 161 8.04 17.34 13.05
C ALA A 161 8.41 18.78 12.69
N ILE A 162 7.89 19.31 11.57
CA ILE A 162 8.10 20.72 11.18
C ILE A 162 7.45 21.67 12.18
N VAL A 163 6.21 21.41 12.59
CA VAL A 163 5.51 22.24 13.58
C VAL A 163 6.26 22.23 14.91
N GLN A 164 6.71 21.07 15.37
CA GLN A 164 7.50 20.98 16.60
C GLN A 164 8.80 21.78 16.49
N ALA A 165 9.53 21.65 15.40
CA ALA A 165 10.76 22.41 15.19
C ALA A 165 10.52 23.94 15.14
N GLN A 166 9.39 24.38 14.61
CA GLN A 166 8.99 25.79 14.62
C GLN A 166 8.65 26.28 16.04
N LEU A 167 7.93 25.47 16.83
CA LEU A 167 7.63 25.79 18.23
C LEU A 167 8.91 25.89 19.06
N ASP A 168 9.84 24.95 18.89
CA ASP A 168 11.13 24.95 19.59
C ASP A 168 11.95 26.18 19.20
N ALA A 169 11.95 26.57 17.92
CA ALA A 169 12.62 27.79 17.46
C ALA A 169 11.99 29.07 18.05
N LEU A 170 10.65 29.15 18.10
CA LEU A 170 9.93 30.26 18.71
C LEU A 170 10.21 30.37 20.21
N ARG A 171 10.19 29.25 20.93
CA ARG A 171 10.57 29.20 22.36
C ARG A 171 11.98 29.72 22.58
N ASN A 172 12.94 29.27 21.77
CA ASN A 172 14.33 29.70 21.85
C ASN A 172 14.53 31.19 21.52
N GLN A 173 13.67 31.81 20.70
CA GLN A 173 13.73 33.25 20.42
C GLN A 173 13.02 34.10 21.47
N ALA A 174 11.90 33.65 22.02
CA ALA A 174 11.13 34.39 23.02
C ALA A 174 11.86 34.47 24.37
N GLN A 175 12.56 33.40 24.76
CA GLN A 175 13.26 33.32 26.05
C GLN A 175 14.29 34.47 26.26
N PRO A 176 15.26 34.73 25.36
CA PRO A 176 16.22 35.81 25.55
C PRO A 176 15.57 37.20 25.55
N HIS A 177 14.62 37.46 24.64
CA HIS A 177 13.99 38.77 24.56
C HIS A 177 13.16 39.10 25.80
N PHE A 178 12.41 38.12 26.30
CA PHE A 178 11.66 38.26 27.55
C PHE A 178 12.58 38.49 28.76
N LEU A 179 13.73 37.79 28.81
CA LEU A 179 14.75 38.03 29.83
C LEU A 179 15.24 39.47 29.81
N PHE A 180 15.66 39.97 28.64
CA PHE A 180 16.18 41.33 28.50
C PHE A 180 15.14 42.39 28.88
N ASN A 181 13.89 42.24 28.44
CA ASN A 181 12.81 43.16 28.81
C ASN A 181 12.57 43.15 30.32
N SER A 182 12.55 41.96 30.94
CA SER A 182 12.36 41.83 32.39
C SER A 182 13.50 42.46 33.19
N LEU A 183 14.76 42.31 32.73
CA LEU A 183 15.91 42.95 33.35
C LEU A 183 15.87 44.47 33.22
N ASN A 184 15.43 45.00 32.08
CA ASN A 184 15.26 46.44 31.89
C ASN A 184 14.17 47.00 32.82
N THR A 185 13.01 46.34 32.90
CA THR A 185 11.95 46.76 33.83
C THR A 185 12.41 46.72 35.29
N LEU A 186 13.16 45.68 35.69
CA LEU A 186 13.75 45.62 37.03
C LEU A 186 14.69 46.80 37.30
N ARG A 187 15.53 47.16 36.31
CA ARG A 187 16.43 48.31 36.42
C ARG A 187 15.63 49.60 36.63
N ASP A 188 14.55 49.81 35.88
CA ASP A 188 13.71 51.01 36.00
C ASP A 188 13.07 51.12 37.40
N ILE A 189 12.56 50.00 37.95
CA ILE A 189 12.00 49.94 39.31
C ILE A 189 13.05 50.29 40.38
N ILE A 190 14.31 49.86 40.18
CA ILE A 190 15.42 50.19 41.08
C ILE A 190 15.76 51.69 40.99
N GLU A 191 15.76 52.28 39.79
CA GLU A 191 16.00 53.71 39.58
C GLU A 191 14.93 54.59 40.25
N GLU A 192 13.69 54.11 40.36
CA GLU A 192 12.60 54.77 41.09
C GLU A 192 12.69 54.64 42.64
N ASN A 193 13.78 54.08 43.19
CA ASN A 193 14.02 53.88 44.64
C ASN A 193 12.98 52.99 45.37
N SER A 194 12.26 52.13 44.65
CA SER A 194 11.23 51.25 45.23
C SER A 194 11.78 49.87 45.59
N LYS A 195 12.53 49.78 46.68
CA LYS A 195 13.24 48.55 47.11
C LYS A 195 12.32 47.35 47.31
N GLU A 196 11.17 47.54 47.94
CA GLU A 196 10.17 46.47 48.14
C GLU A 196 9.59 45.99 46.81
N GLN A 197 9.30 46.89 45.86
CA GLN A 197 8.77 46.53 44.54
C GLN A 197 9.81 45.78 43.68
N ALA A 198 11.08 46.17 43.76
CA ALA A 198 12.16 45.47 43.06
C ALA A 198 12.29 44.01 43.54
N LYS A 199 12.18 43.77 44.85
CA LYS A 199 12.17 42.40 45.41
C LYS A 199 10.98 41.59 44.92
N GLU A 200 9.78 42.15 45.00
CA GLU A 200 8.57 41.49 44.55
C GLU A 200 8.62 41.13 43.05
N PHE A 201 9.18 42.01 42.22
CA PHE A 201 9.37 41.76 40.80
C PHE A 201 10.35 40.61 40.54
N VAL A 202 11.48 40.55 41.26
CA VAL A 202 12.46 39.46 41.14
C VAL A 202 11.87 38.12 41.56
N ASP A 203 11.08 38.08 42.64
CA ASP A 203 10.42 36.85 43.10
C ASP A 203 9.42 36.35 42.04
N LYS A 204 8.57 37.25 41.51
CA LYS A 204 7.63 36.93 40.42
C LYS A 204 8.35 36.47 39.14
N LEU A 205 9.44 37.14 38.75
CA LEU A 205 10.24 36.75 37.59
C LEU A 205 10.86 35.36 37.77
N SER A 206 11.33 35.05 38.98
CA SER A 206 11.89 33.74 39.33
C SER A 206 10.85 32.63 39.27
N ASP A 207 9.61 32.89 39.74
CA ASP A 207 8.50 31.95 39.64
C ASP A 207 8.11 31.66 38.18
N VAL A 208 8.05 32.70 37.33
CA VAL A 208 7.79 32.55 35.88
C VAL A 208 8.88 31.74 35.19
N TYR A 209 10.15 31.99 35.50
CA TYR A 209 11.26 31.22 34.94
C TYR A 209 11.28 29.77 35.42
N ARG A 210 10.95 29.52 36.69
CA ARG A 210 10.80 28.17 37.22
C ARG A 210 9.69 27.42 36.48
N TYR A 211 8.55 28.06 36.26
CA TYR A 211 7.46 27.50 35.46
C TYR A 211 7.87 27.21 34.01
N LEU A 212 8.58 28.13 33.34
CA LEU A 212 9.06 27.93 31.96
C LEU A 212 10.08 26.78 31.83
N LEU A 213 10.92 26.58 32.85
CA LEU A 213 11.89 25.48 32.90
C LEU A 213 11.22 24.14 33.22
N ASP A 214 10.25 24.12 34.13
CA ASP A 214 9.48 22.92 34.49
C ASP A 214 8.56 22.47 33.34
N SER A 215 7.89 23.41 32.68
CA SER A 215 7.06 23.16 31.49
C SER A 215 7.86 22.87 30.22
N GLY A 216 9.15 23.22 30.17
CA GLY A 216 10.07 22.83 29.09
C GLY A 216 10.25 21.33 28.94
N ASN A 217 9.98 20.53 29.98
CA ASN A 217 10.01 19.06 29.95
C ASN A 217 8.64 18.42 29.68
N ALA A 218 7.53 19.18 29.75
CA ALA A 218 6.18 18.68 29.50
C ALA A 218 5.67 19.23 28.16
N ASN A 219 5.69 18.41 27.11
CA ASN A 219 5.36 18.82 25.75
C ASN A 219 3.90 19.31 25.53
N LEU A 220 3.02 19.15 26.52
CA LEU A 220 1.63 19.62 26.53
C LEU A 220 1.27 19.94 28.00
N ILE A 221 0.76 21.14 28.25
CA ILE A 221 0.14 21.51 29.53
C ILE A 221 -1.38 21.51 29.28
N GLU A 222 -2.17 20.96 30.20
CA GLU A 222 -3.62 20.95 30.04
C GLU A 222 -4.16 22.38 30.18
N LEU A 223 -5.19 22.74 29.40
CA LEU A 223 -5.79 24.09 29.41
C LEU A 223 -6.28 24.52 30.81
N ALA A 224 -6.58 23.55 31.68
CA ALA A 224 -6.98 23.80 33.06
C ALA A 224 -5.84 24.36 33.94
N ASP A 225 -4.58 24.15 33.55
CA ASP A 225 -3.40 24.65 34.26
C ASP A 225 -2.93 26.03 33.74
N GLU A 226 -3.54 26.56 32.66
CA GLU A 226 -3.25 27.89 32.09
C GLU A 226 -4.18 29.01 32.60
N LEU A 227 -5.30 28.67 33.25
CA LEU A 227 -6.34 29.61 33.73
C LEU A 227 -6.34 29.75 35.26
#